data_AF-A0A9D8ELH3-F1
#
_entry.id   AF-A0A9D8ELH3-F1
#
_cell.length_a   1.000
_cell.length_b   1.000
_cell.length_c   1.000
_cell.angle_alpha   90.00
_cell.angle_beta   90.00
_cell.angle_gamma   90.00
#
_symmetry.space_group_name_H-M   'P 1'
#
loop_
_entity.id
_entity.type
_entity.pdbx_description
1 polymer ?
#
loop_
_entity_poly.entity_id
_entity_poly.type
_entity_poly.pdbx_seq_one_letter_code
_entity_poly.pdbx_strand_id
1 'polypeptide(L)' 'MVKNKPIVIISSYCPRLCGIATFAEEAREFIQKANPDRDVIVISHTDGEGKGVFPLIDIKNR' A
#
# COMPACT_ATOMS: atom_id res chain seq x y z
N MET A 1 15.52 -12.48 -15.02
CA MET A 1 15.12 -12.95 -13.68
C MET A 1 13.62 -12.75 -13.56
N VAL A 2 12.85 -13.80 -13.30
CA VAL A 2 11.40 -13.66 -13.10
C VAL A 2 11.22 -13.03 -11.72
N LYS A 3 10.78 -11.76 -11.66
CA LYS A 3 10.41 -11.15 -10.38
C LYS A 3 9.31 -12.00 -9.73
N ASN A 4 9.46 -12.33 -8.45
CA ASN A 4 8.41 -13.03 -7.72
C ASN A 4 7.15 -12.16 -7.67
N LYS A 5 5.98 -12.82 -7.70
CA LYS A 5 4.69 -12.11 -7.77
C LYS A 5 4.56 -11.11 -6.61
N PRO A 6 4.10 -9.87 -6.86
CA PRO A 6 4.02 -8.85 -5.82
C PRO A 6 3.03 -9.25 -4.71
N ILE A 7 3.18 -8.63 -3.55
CA ILE A 7 2.17 -8.62 -2.49
C ILE A 7 1.39 -7.31 -2.63
N VAL A 8 0.07 -7.41 -2.76
CA VAL A 8 -0.80 -6.25 -2.95
C VAL A 8 -1.62 -6.03 -1.69
N ILE A 9 -1.47 -4.86 -1.07
CA ILE A 9 -2.30 -4.40 0.03
C ILE A 9 -3.39 -3.51 -0.56
N ILE A 10 -4.66 -3.80 -0.30
CA ILE A 10 -5.79 -2.95 -0.72
C ILE A 10 -6.31 -2.25 0.53
N SER A 11 -6.19 -0.91 0.60
CA SER A 11 -6.52 -0.14 1.80
C SER A 11 -7.12 1.22 1.48
N SER A 12 -8.15 1.64 2.21
CA SER A 12 -8.69 3.00 2.16
C SER A 12 -7.82 4.04 2.88
N TYR A 13 -6.87 3.58 3.70
CA TYR A 13 -5.97 4.44 4.45
C TYR A 13 -4.74 4.76 3.60
N CYS A 14 -4.81 5.89 2.91
CA CYS A 14 -3.66 6.52 2.29
C CYS A 14 -2.62 6.87 3.36
N PRO A 15 -1.31 6.85 3.06
CA PRO A 15 -0.27 7.26 4.01
C PRO A 15 -0.51 8.72 4.41
N ARG A 16 -0.90 8.96 5.66
CA ARG A 16 -1.17 10.29 6.22
C ARG A 16 -0.64 10.37 7.64
N LEU A 17 -0.44 11.59 8.12
CA LEU A 17 -0.05 11.91 9.51
C LEU A 17 -1.23 11.69 10.50
N CYS A 18 -1.94 10.57 10.42
CA CYS A 18 -2.91 10.15 11.44
C CYS A 18 -2.62 8.71 11.86
N GLY A 19 -2.76 8.38 13.15
CA GLY A 19 -2.19 7.15 13.73
C GLY A 19 -2.61 5.82 13.07
N ILE A 20 -3.74 5.78 12.38
CA ILE A 20 -4.18 4.59 11.64
C ILE A 20 -3.53 4.46 10.25
N ALA A 21 -3.14 5.56 9.63
CA ALA A 21 -2.39 5.52 8.38
C ALA A 21 -0.93 5.11 8.60
N THR A 22 -0.37 5.41 9.79
CA THR A 22 0.91 4.84 10.25
C THR A 22 0.88 3.31 10.27
N PHE A 23 -0.24 2.70 10.68
CA PHE A 23 -0.36 1.24 10.71
C PHE A 23 -0.21 0.61 9.32
N ALA A 24 -0.78 1.22 8.27
CA ALA A 24 -0.66 0.70 6.90
C ALA A 24 0.78 0.77 6.39
N GLU A 25 1.50 1.85 6.70
CA GLU A 25 2.92 1.99 6.37
C GLU A 25 3.80 1.01 7.13
N GLU A 26 3.61 0.89 8.44
CA GLU A 26 4.35 -0.08 9.27
C GLU A 26 4.08 -1.51 8.78
N ALA A 27 2.82 -1.87 8.51
CA ALA A 27 2.47 -3.18 7.97
C ALA A 27 3.18 -3.44 6.63
N ARG A 28 3.21 -2.45 5.73
CA ARG A 28 3.93 -2.54 4.45
C ARG A 28 5.43 -2.78 4.68
N GLU A 29 6.04 -2.05 5.62
CA GLU A 29 7.45 -2.24 5.98
C GLU A 29 7.74 -3.63 6.54
N PHE A 30 6.92 -4.13 7.47
CA PHE A 30 7.07 -5.46 8.05
C PHE A 30 6.95 -6.55 6.99
N ILE A 31 5.97 -6.44 6.10
CA ILE A 31 5.77 -7.38 5.00
C ILE A 31 6.96 -7.34 4.05
N GLN A 32 7.47 -6.14 3.72
CA GLN A 32 8.64 -6.00 2.84
C GLN A 32 9.91 -6.60 3.46
N LYS A 33 10.13 -6.40 4.76
CA LYS A 33 11.26 -7.00 5.50
C LYS A 33 11.17 -8.53 5.53
N ALA A 34 9.96 -9.08 5.68
CA ALA A 34 9.73 -10.52 5.67
C ALA A 34 9.78 -11.16 4.27
N ASN A 35 9.61 -10.37 3.21
CA ASN A 35 9.58 -10.83 1.81
C ASN A 35 10.52 -9.95 0.94
N PRO A 36 11.84 -9.99 1.17
CA PRO A 36 12.79 -9.07 0.53
C PRO A 36 12.89 -9.22 -1.00
N ASP A 37 12.47 -10.37 -1.52
CA ASP A 37 12.47 -10.75 -2.94
C ASP A 37 11.16 -10.39 -3.68
N ARG A 38 10.17 -9.84 -2.96
CA ARG A 38 8.85 -9.50 -3.50
C ARG A 38 8.59 -8.01 -3.34
N ASP A 39 8.07 -7.41 -4.41
CA ASP A 39 7.57 -6.03 -4.32
C ASP A 39 6.29 -6.02 -3.46
N VAL A 40 6.23 -5.11 -2.48
CA VAL A 40 5.01 -4.86 -1.70
C VAL A 40 4.42 -3.53 -2.13
N ILE A 41 3.23 -3.57 -2.74
CA ILE A 41 2.54 -2.40 -3.28
C ILE A 41 1.18 -2.19 -2.59
N VAL A 42 0.72 -0.94 -2.56
CA VAL A 42 -0.55 -0.56 -1.94
C VAL A 42 -1.47 -0.01 -3.01
N ILE A 43 -2.70 -0.52 -3.10
CA ILE A 43 -3.79 0.10 -3.85
C ILE A 43 -4.64 0.89 -2.86
N SER A 44 -4.79 2.19 -3.10
CA SER A 44 -5.48 3.11 -2.19
C SER A 44 -6.64 3.86 -2.84
N HIS A 45 -7.34 4.67 -2.03
CA HIS A 45 -8.25 5.70 -2.55
C HIS A 45 -7.52 6.69 -3.46
N THR A 46 -8.28 7.36 -4.33
CA THR A 46 -7.74 8.32 -5.31
C THR A 46 -7.00 9.52 -4.70
N ASP A 47 -7.15 9.75 -3.40
CA ASP A 47 -6.47 10.80 -2.65
C ASP A 47 -5.19 10.31 -1.93
N GLY A 48 -4.70 9.12 -2.31
CA GLY A 48 -3.45 8.56 -1.78
C GLY A 48 -2.21 8.89 -2.60
N GLU A 49 -1.08 8.94 -1.92
CA GLU A 49 0.22 9.26 -2.50
C GLU A 49 1.34 8.48 -1.81
N GLY A 50 2.53 8.45 -2.42
CA GLY A 50 3.71 7.81 -1.85
C GLY A 50 4.34 6.75 -2.76
N LYS A 51 5.56 6.33 -2.41
CA LYS A 51 6.30 5.32 -3.18
C LYS A 51 5.65 3.95 -3.02
N GLY A 52 5.30 3.32 -4.14
CA GLY A 52 4.66 2.00 -4.14
C GLY A 52 3.16 2.05 -3.82
N VAL A 53 2.55 3.23 -3.84
CA VAL A 53 1.12 3.46 -3.65
C VAL A 53 0.48 3.75 -5.01
N PHE A 54 -0.63 3.08 -5.31
CA PHE A 54 -1.39 3.17 -6.54
C PHE A 54 -2.83 3.63 -6.20
N PRO A 55 -3.15 4.92 -6.37
CA PRO A 55 -4.46 5.47 -6.00
C PRO A 55 -5.52 5.15 -7.07
N LEU A 56 -6.22 4.01 -6.93
CA LEU A 56 -7.16 3.49 -7.95
C LEU A 56 -8.61 3.35 -7.46
N ILE A 57 -8.87 3.46 -6.16
CA ILE A 57 -10.20 3.25 -5.59
C ILE A 57 -10.97 4.58 -5.58
N ASP A 58 -11.92 4.75 -6.50
CA ASP A 58 -12.89 5.85 -6.48
C ASP A 58 -14.20 5.40 -5.81
N ILE A 59 -14.64 6.18 -4.82
CA ILE A 59 -15.82 5.88 -3.99
C ILE A 59 -16.85 7.00 -4.01
N LYS A 60 -16.74 7.95 -4.95
CA LYS A 60 -17.60 9.14 -5.00
C LYS A 60 -19.08 8.84 -5.27
N ASN A 61 -19.41 7.66 -5.82
CA ASN A 61 -20.77 7.27 -6.22
C ASN A 61 -21.28 6.05 -5.43
N ARG A 62 -21.06 6.02 -4.12
CA ARG A 62 -21.55 4.93 -3.25
C ARG A 62 -23.05 5.01 -2.98
#